data_AF-A0A7S3FD45-F1
#
_entry.id   AF-A0A7S3FD45-F1
#
_cell.length_a   1.000
_cell.length_b   1.000
_cell.length_c   1.000
_cell.angle_alpha   90.00
_cell.angle_beta   90.00
_cell.angle_gamma   90.00
#
_symmetry.space_group_name_H-M   'P 1'
#
loop_
_entity.id
_entity.type
_entity.pdbx_description
1 polymer ?
#
loop_
_entity_poly.entity_id
_entity_poly.type
_entity_poly.pdbx_seq_one_letter_code
_entity_poly.pdbx_strand_id
1 'polypeptide(L)'
;TITDLWGGRGHDFDCKVEAANDASAGGLLVIATSVPDVREWIQWKGRTARQDRPGQYFVILNQKAAPFTLPECSGLANKIGKLKLNDLKIEELLGVADSGIGQQLANYKTEQESGEKLNELTELYYVKNPRKFDDDWPSQSTNATDLLLRTFLTDHVDKPPDQIRKLAKDTFGIELSKPAGSWW
;
A
#
# COMPACT_ATOMS: atom_id res chain seq x y z
N THR A 1 19.90 -0.69 21.36
CA THR A 1 18.98 0.27 20.70
C THR A 1 17.72 -0.45 20.30
N ILE A 2 16.55 0.16 20.49
CA ILE A 2 15.28 -0.32 19.96
C ILE A 2 14.87 0.66 18.86
N THR A 3 14.44 0.15 17.71
CA THR A 3 14.09 0.96 16.55
C THR A 3 12.73 0.50 16.06
N ASP A 4 11.86 1.43 15.71
CA ASP A 4 10.57 1.15 15.07
C ASP A 4 10.65 1.39 13.55
N LEU A 5 9.53 1.17 12.85
CA LEU A 5 9.38 1.36 11.41
C LEU A 5 9.77 2.79 10.95
N TRP A 6 9.70 3.77 11.85
CA TRP A 6 9.88 5.19 11.55
C TRP A 6 11.26 5.73 11.96
N GLY A 7 11.94 5.10 12.92
CA GLY A 7 13.10 5.64 13.63
C GLY A 7 14.47 5.18 13.13
N GLY A 8 14.55 4.34 12.10
CA GLY A 8 15.81 3.68 11.70
C GLY A 8 16.60 4.32 10.56
N ARG A 9 16.08 5.36 9.91
CA ARG A 9 16.73 5.94 8.74
C ARG A 9 17.66 7.09 9.14
N GLY A 10 18.97 6.87 9.01
CA GLY A 10 19.96 7.96 8.87
C GLY A 10 21.13 7.97 9.85
N HIS A 11 21.06 7.24 10.97
CA HIS A 11 22.22 7.10 11.87
C HIS A 11 22.91 5.75 11.65
N ASP A 12 24.23 5.80 11.48
CA ASP A 12 25.06 4.62 11.44
C ASP A 12 25.37 4.16 12.86
N PHE A 13 25.46 2.84 13.06
CA PHE A 13 25.93 2.31 14.33
C PHE A 13 27.45 2.29 14.27
N ASP A 14 28.10 2.83 15.31
CA ASP A 14 29.56 2.77 15.38
C ASP A 14 29.99 1.33 15.72
N CYS A 15 30.41 0.60 14.69
CA CYS A 15 30.95 -0.76 14.80
C CYS A 15 32.47 -0.76 15.09
N LYS A 16 33.07 0.29 15.69
CA LYS A 16 34.52 0.32 15.96
C LYS A 16 35.01 -0.55 17.13
N VAL A 17 34.11 -1.17 17.88
CA VAL A 17 34.50 -2.01 19.02
C VAL A 17 35.12 -3.31 18.52
N GLU A 18 36.45 -3.41 18.52
CA GLU A 18 37.17 -4.57 17.97
C GLU A 18 36.78 -5.88 18.65
N ALA A 19 36.58 -5.89 19.97
CA ALA A 19 36.15 -7.08 20.70
C ALA A 19 34.79 -7.62 20.22
N ALA A 20 33.90 -6.76 19.72
CA ALA A 20 32.62 -7.18 19.17
C ALA A 20 32.75 -7.71 17.74
N ASN A 21 33.74 -7.24 16.98
CA ASN A 21 33.98 -7.64 15.59
C ASN A 21 34.92 -8.85 15.45
N ASP A 22 35.47 -9.36 16.55
CA ASP A 22 36.20 -10.61 16.51
C ASP A 22 35.27 -11.72 15.99
N ALA A 23 35.84 -12.66 15.24
CA ALA A 23 35.11 -13.78 14.65
C ALA A 23 34.38 -14.62 15.71
N SER A 24 34.89 -14.63 16.95
CA SER A 24 34.28 -15.30 18.10
C SER A 24 33.00 -14.61 18.61
N ALA A 25 32.91 -13.29 18.49
CA ALA A 25 31.79 -12.47 18.95
C ALA A 25 30.72 -12.27 17.87
N GLY A 26 31.10 -12.36 16.59
CA GLY A 26 30.15 -12.39 15.47
C GLY A 26 29.60 -11.03 15.04
N GLY A 27 30.06 -9.93 15.65
CA GLY A 27 29.71 -8.58 15.25
C GLY A 27 28.36 -8.09 15.79
N LEU A 28 27.75 -7.17 15.04
CA LEU A 28 26.48 -6.57 15.44
C LEU A 28 25.33 -7.56 15.22
N LEU A 29 24.57 -7.84 16.29
CA LEU A 29 23.34 -8.64 16.24
C LEU A 29 22.10 -7.74 16.07
N VAL A 30 21.32 -7.99 15.03
CA VAL A 30 19.97 -7.42 14.87
C VAL A 30 18.92 -8.47 15.22
N ILE A 31 18.05 -8.15 16.17
CA ILE A 31 16.88 -8.98 16.49
C ILE A 31 15.66 -8.37 15.82
N ALA A 32 15.13 -9.04 14.80
CA ALA A 32 13.94 -8.63 14.09
C ALA A 32 12.71 -9.30 14.71
N THR A 33 11.70 -8.49 15.05
CA THR A 33 10.42 -8.96 15.62
C THR A 33 9.30 -9.05 14.58
N SER A 34 9.60 -8.74 13.32
CA SER A 34 8.72 -8.82 12.16
C SER A 34 9.55 -9.06 10.90
N VAL A 35 8.90 -9.42 9.80
CA VAL A 35 9.50 -9.49 8.45
C VAL A 35 8.77 -8.48 7.58
N PRO A 36 9.45 -7.42 7.08
CA PRO A 36 8.85 -6.40 6.23
C PRO A 36 8.90 -6.83 4.75
N ASP A 37 8.75 -5.90 3.82
CA ASP A 37 8.98 -6.13 2.39
C ASP A 37 10.46 -6.37 2.06
N VAL A 38 10.75 -6.85 0.85
CA VAL A 38 12.11 -7.19 0.40
C VAL A 38 13.07 -6.01 0.50
N ARG A 39 12.63 -4.80 0.14
CA ARG A 39 13.48 -3.61 0.11
C ARG A 39 13.86 -3.19 1.52
N GLU A 40 12.92 -3.22 2.46
CA GLU A 40 13.20 -2.90 3.85
C GLU A 40 14.08 -3.99 4.51
N TRP A 41 13.81 -5.27 4.23
CA TRP A 41 14.61 -6.38 4.76
C TRP A 41 16.09 -6.29 4.36
N ILE A 42 16.38 -5.93 3.11
CA ILE A 42 17.75 -5.69 2.64
C ILE A 42 18.42 -4.56 3.44
N GLN A 43 17.68 -3.49 3.75
CA GLN A 43 18.21 -2.39 4.55
C GLN A 43 18.53 -2.80 5.98
N TRP A 44 17.67 -3.62 6.60
CA TRP A 44 17.89 -4.15 7.95
C TRP A 44 19.13 -5.03 8.00
N LYS A 45 19.30 -5.95 7.04
CA LYS A 45 20.52 -6.76 6.91
C LYS A 45 21.77 -5.90 6.68
N GLY A 46 21.64 -4.82 5.90
CA GLY A 46 22.72 -3.85 5.67
C GLY A 46 23.13 -3.03 6.91
N ARG A 47 22.46 -3.21 8.06
CA ARG A 47 22.89 -2.63 9.34
C ARG A 47 23.88 -3.49 10.09
N THR A 48 23.93 -4.81 9.88
CA THR A 48 24.69 -5.73 10.73
C THR A 48 26.14 -5.92 10.28
N ALA A 49 26.39 -6.06 8.98
CA ALA A 49 27.70 -6.36 8.41
C ALA A 49 28.26 -5.16 7.62
N ARG A 50 28.54 -4.04 8.31
CA ARG A 50 29.08 -2.82 7.69
C ARG A 50 30.59 -2.84 7.63
N GLN A 51 31.18 -2.20 6.61
CA GLN A 51 32.63 -2.03 6.46
C GLN A 51 33.41 -3.35 6.55
N ASP A 52 32.88 -4.40 5.90
CA ASP A 52 33.42 -5.76 5.90
C ASP A 52 33.58 -6.39 7.29
N ARG A 53 32.83 -5.90 8.29
CA ARG A 53 32.76 -6.49 9.62
C ARG A 53 31.73 -7.63 9.66
N PRO A 54 31.94 -8.64 10.51
CA PRO A 54 30.94 -9.68 10.72
C PRO A 54 29.65 -9.07 11.26
N GLY A 55 28.53 -9.70 10.96
CA GLY A 55 27.22 -9.28 11.41
C GLY A 55 26.28 -10.47 11.51
N GLN A 56 25.31 -10.36 12.41
CA GLN A 56 24.35 -11.42 12.69
C GLN A 56 22.94 -10.86 12.76
N TYR A 57 21.96 -11.70 12.45
CA TYR A 57 20.57 -11.38 12.73
C TYR A 57 19.83 -12.59 13.29
N PHE A 58 18.80 -12.32 14.08
CA PHE A 58 17.90 -13.30 14.63
C PHE A 58 16.46 -12.81 14.46
N VAL A 59 15.54 -13.71 14.11
CA VAL A 59 14.15 -13.35 13.83
C VAL A 59 13.24 -14.06 14.81
N ILE A 60 12.43 -13.29 15.53
CA ILE A 60 11.47 -13.79 16.52
C ILE A 60 10.08 -13.38 16.06
N LEU A 61 9.26 -14.37 15.72
CA LEU A 61 7.91 -14.14 15.21
C LEU A 61 6.87 -14.78 16.13
N ASN A 62 5.71 -14.15 16.22
CA ASN A 62 4.56 -14.64 16.96
C ASN A 62 3.49 -15.12 15.97
N GLN A 63 2.95 -16.33 16.19
CA GLN A 63 1.85 -16.88 15.38
C GLN A 63 0.55 -16.05 15.46
N LYS A 64 0.44 -15.16 16.45
CA LYS A 64 -0.69 -14.23 16.58
C LYS A 64 -0.49 -12.91 15.83
N ALA A 65 0.66 -12.70 15.20
CA ALA A 65 0.92 -11.49 14.42
C ALA A 65 0.55 -11.71 12.94
N ALA A 66 0.28 -10.63 12.22
CA ALA A 66 0.37 -10.65 10.76
C ALA A 66 1.80 -11.09 10.35
N PRO A 67 1.99 -11.97 9.36
CA PRO A 67 1.00 -12.45 8.37
C PRO A 67 0.19 -13.69 8.77
N PHE A 68 0.42 -14.31 9.92
CA PHE A 68 -0.17 -15.63 10.26
C PHE A 68 -1.66 -15.61 10.57
N THR A 69 -2.23 -14.44 10.83
CA THR A 69 -3.66 -14.26 11.13
C THR A 69 -4.48 -13.87 9.91
N LEU A 70 -3.84 -13.58 8.78
CA LEU A 70 -4.53 -13.14 7.56
C LEU A 70 -5.21 -14.34 6.87
N PRO A 71 -6.51 -14.26 6.51
CA PRO A 71 -7.23 -15.34 5.83
C PRO A 71 -6.54 -15.83 4.55
N GLU A 72 -6.02 -14.90 3.75
CA GLU A 72 -5.28 -15.13 2.51
C GLU A 72 -3.95 -15.89 2.73
N CYS A 73 -3.43 -15.87 3.96
CA CYS A 73 -2.20 -16.56 4.36
C CYS A 73 -2.49 -17.83 5.17
N SER A 74 -3.70 -18.38 5.07
CA SER A 74 -4.07 -19.60 5.80
C SER A 74 -3.07 -20.74 5.49
N GLY A 75 -2.54 -21.35 6.56
CA GLY A 75 -1.54 -22.42 6.45
C GLY A 75 -0.08 -21.96 6.27
N LEU A 76 0.19 -20.64 6.21
CA LEU A 76 1.56 -20.10 6.12
C LEU A 76 2.46 -20.60 7.27
N ALA A 77 1.96 -20.58 8.51
CA ALA A 77 2.69 -21.07 9.68
C ALA A 77 3.13 -22.55 9.52
N ASN A 78 2.25 -23.39 8.96
CA ASN A 78 2.56 -24.79 8.68
C ASN A 78 3.54 -24.95 7.51
N LYS A 79 3.42 -24.10 6.48
CA LYS A 79 4.33 -24.08 5.33
C LYS A 79 5.75 -23.76 5.79
N ILE A 80 5.95 -22.65 6.52
CA ILE A 80 7.26 -22.26 7.02
C ILE A 80 7.82 -23.24 8.05
N GLY A 81 6.96 -23.88 8.86
CA GLY A 81 7.36 -24.88 9.83
C GLY A 81 7.96 -26.15 9.21
N LYS A 82 7.58 -26.47 7.97
CA LYS A 82 8.13 -27.60 7.21
C LYS A 82 9.47 -27.30 6.53
N LEU A 83 9.83 -26.03 6.39
CA LEU A 83 11.10 -25.62 5.77
C LEU A 83 12.27 -25.86 6.73
N LYS A 84 13.31 -26.52 6.23
CA LYS A 84 14.51 -26.82 7.02
C LYS A 84 15.46 -25.62 7.13
N LEU A 85 15.58 -24.85 6.05
CA LEU A 85 16.47 -23.69 5.98
C LEU A 85 15.73 -22.43 6.44
N ASN A 86 16.39 -21.63 7.28
CA ASN A 86 15.81 -20.40 7.80
C ASN A 86 15.64 -19.34 6.69
N ASP A 87 16.55 -19.29 5.73
CA ASP A 87 16.47 -18.32 4.62
C ASP A 87 15.21 -18.54 3.77
N LEU A 88 14.85 -19.80 3.49
CA LEU A 88 13.61 -20.13 2.79
C LEU A 88 12.36 -19.69 3.56
N LYS A 89 12.39 -19.71 4.91
CA LYS A 89 11.27 -19.21 5.72
C LYS A 89 11.12 -17.71 5.58
N ILE A 90 12.23 -16.99 5.52
CA ILE A 90 12.24 -15.54 5.35
C ILE A 90 11.77 -15.19 3.94
N GLU A 91 12.23 -15.87 2.90
CA GLU A 91 11.78 -15.66 1.51
C GLU A 91 10.26 -15.81 1.36
N GLU A 92 9.66 -16.82 1.99
CA GLU A 92 8.20 -17.01 2.00
C GLU A 92 7.46 -15.86 2.70
N LEU A 93 8.00 -15.36 3.81
CA LEU A 93 7.41 -14.23 4.53
C LEU A 93 7.53 -12.92 3.75
N LEU A 94 8.67 -12.70 3.08
CA LEU A 94 8.89 -11.56 2.20
C LEU A 94 7.92 -11.56 1.01
N GLY A 95 7.71 -12.72 0.38
CA GLY A 95 6.77 -12.86 -0.74
C GLY A 95 5.32 -12.53 -0.36
N VAL A 96 4.92 -12.88 0.87
CA VAL A 96 3.61 -12.49 1.42
C VAL A 96 3.51 -10.98 1.63
N ALA A 97 4.53 -10.36 2.22
CA ALA A 97 4.57 -8.92 2.45
C ALA A 97 4.48 -8.13 1.12
N ASP A 98 5.25 -8.56 0.11
CA ASP A 98 5.25 -7.93 -1.22
C ASP A 98 3.90 -8.12 -1.94
N SER A 99 3.26 -9.28 -1.78
CA SER A 99 1.92 -9.53 -2.35
C SER A 99 0.87 -8.57 -1.77
N GLY A 100 0.95 -8.28 -0.47
CA GLY A 100 0.11 -7.27 0.18
C GLY A 100 0.29 -5.87 -0.43
N ILE A 101 1.54 -5.48 -0.72
CA ILE A 101 1.84 -4.20 -1.40
C ILE A 101 1.25 -4.19 -2.81
N GLY A 102 1.41 -5.29 -3.56
CA GLY A 102 0.83 -5.41 -4.91
C GLY A 102 -0.69 -5.22 -4.91
N GLN A 103 -1.39 -5.79 -3.93
CA GLN A 103 -2.83 -5.63 -3.78
C GLN A 103 -3.21 -4.19 -3.39
N GLN A 104 -2.46 -3.54 -2.50
CA GLN A 104 -2.67 -2.13 -2.16
C GLN A 104 -2.49 -1.23 -3.39
N LEU A 105 -1.46 -1.46 -4.20
CA LEU A 105 -1.24 -0.70 -5.44
C LEU A 105 -2.38 -0.90 -6.46
N ALA A 106 -2.90 -2.13 -6.57
CA ALA A 106 -4.05 -2.40 -7.43
C ALA A 106 -5.32 -1.70 -6.94
N ASN A 107 -5.55 -1.66 -5.62
CA ASN A 107 -6.65 -0.93 -5.02
C ASN A 107 -6.52 0.58 -5.27
N TYR A 108 -5.34 1.17 -5.04
CA TYR A 108 -5.07 2.58 -5.33
C TYR A 108 -5.30 2.93 -6.80
N LYS A 109 -4.88 2.06 -7.72
CA LYS A 109 -5.16 2.25 -9.15
C LYS A 109 -6.65 2.30 -9.43
N THR A 110 -7.43 1.39 -8.83
CA THR A 110 -8.88 1.35 -9.00
C THR A 110 -9.55 2.60 -8.41
N GLU A 111 -9.13 3.03 -7.22
CA GLU A 111 -9.61 4.26 -6.58
C GLU A 111 -9.30 5.50 -7.44
N GLN A 112 -8.10 5.57 -7.99
CA GLN A 112 -7.69 6.66 -8.89
C GLN A 112 -8.58 6.68 -10.14
N GLU A 113 -8.76 5.55 -10.80
CA GLU A 113 -9.62 5.45 -12.00
C GLU A 113 -11.08 5.84 -11.69
N SER A 114 -11.60 5.46 -10.52
CA SER A 114 -12.94 5.88 -10.07
C SER A 114 -13.01 7.39 -9.84
N GLY A 115 -12.01 7.96 -9.17
CA GLY A 115 -11.90 9.41 -8.96
C GLY A 115 -11.84 10.19 -10.27
N GLU A 116 -11.08 9.71 -11.25
CA GLU A 116 -11.00 10.29 -12.60
C GLU A 116 -12.38 10.30 -13.28
N LYS A 117 -13.19 9.25 -13.13
CA LYS A 117 -14.55 9.20 -13.70
C LYS A 117 -15.53 10.15 -13.03
N LEU A 118 -15.44 10.30 -11.70
CA LEU A 118 -16.26 11.27 -10.97
C LEU A 118 -15.89 12.71 -11.34
N ASN A 119 -14.59 12.98 -11.55
CA ASN A 119 -14.12 14.27 -12.04
C ASN A 119 -14.63 14.55 -13.46
N GLU A 120 -14.48 13.60 -14.38
CA GLU A 120 -14.98 13.70 -15.77
C GLU A 120 -16.50 13.96 -15.80
N LEU A 121 -17.27 13.26 -14.96
CA LEU A 121 -18.71 13.51 -14.80
C LEU A 121 -18.98 14.95 -14.37
N THR A 122 -18.23 15.45 -13.40
CA THR A 122 -18.40 16.81 -12.86
C THR A 122 -18.11 17.86 -13.93
N GLU A 123 -17.03 17.69 -14.69
CA GLU A 123 -16.68 18.57 -15.81
C GLU A 123 -17.78 18.58 -16.88
N LEU A 124 -18.21 17.40 -17.35
CA LEU A 124 -19.26 17.30 -18.37
C LEU A 124 -20.61 17.81 -17.88
N TYR A 125 -20.93 17.63 -16.59
CA TYR A 125 -22.13 18.17 -15.99
C TYR A 125 -22.14 19.70 -16.02
N TYR A 126 -21.04 20.35 -15.67
CA TYR A 126 -20.94 21.81 -15.68
C TYR A 126 -20.75 22.40 -17.09
N VAL A 127 -20.23 21.64 -18.05
CA VAL A 127 -20.31 22.01 -19.47
C VAL A 127 -21.76 22.06 -19.95
N LYS A 128 -22.58 21.08 -19.54
CA LYS A 128 -24.02 21.02 -19.88
C LYS A 128 -24.86 22.02 -19.08
N ASN A 129 -24.43 22.35 -17.86
CA ASN A 129 -25.08 23.31 -16.96
C ASN A 129 -24.08 24.41 -16.55
N PRO A 130 -23.77 25.35 -17.46
CA PRO A 130 -22.75 26.38 -17.21
C PRO A 130 -23.08 27.24 -16.00
N ARG A 131 -22.04 27.63 -15.27
CA ARG A 131 -22.13 28.47 -14.08
C ARG A 131 -21.21 29.66 -14.20
N LYS A 132 -21.63 30.79 -13.65
CA LYS A 132 -20.72 31.88 -13.30
C LYS A 132 -20.14 31.62 -11.92
N PHE A 133 -18.99 32.24 -11.67
CA PHE A 133 -18.30 32.12 -10.39
C PHE A 133 -19.15 32.62 -9.20
N ASP A 134 -19.95 33.66 -9.42
CA ASP A 134 -20.79 34.29 -8.38
C ASP A 134 -22.21 33.70 -8.28
N ASP A 135 -22.52 32.63 -9.01
CA ASP A 135 -23.85 32.01 -8.95
C ASP A 135 -24.04 31.26 -7.63
N ASP A 136 -25.24 31.35 -7.05
CA ASP A 136 -25.61 30.60 -5.84
C ASP A 136 -25.44 29.09 -6.03
N TRP A 137 -24.93 28.41 -4.98
CA TRP A 137 -24.86 26.95 -4.92
C TRP A 137 -25.76 26.42 -3.78
N PRO A 138 -26.71 25.51 -4.05
CA PRO A 138 -27.12 25.02 -5.37
C PRO A 138 -27.82 26.10 -6.20
N SER A 139 -27.87 25.92 -7.52
CA SER A 139 -28.60 26.83 -8.41
C SER A 139 -30.04 27.04 -8.00
N GLN A 140 -30.61 28.17 -8.40
CA GLN A 140 -32.07 28.30 -8.43
C GLN A 140 -32.70 27.52 -9.61
N SER A 141 -32.03 27.46 -10.77
CA SER A 141 -32.57 26.84 -12.00
C SER A 141 -32.38 25.32 -12.08
N THR A 142 -31.29 24.82 -11.51
CA THR A 142 -30.83 23.42 -11.59
C THR A 142 -30.64 22.79 -10.20
N ASN A 143 -31.31 23.36 -9.18
CA ASN A 143 -31.22 22.96 -7.77
C ASN A 143 -31.28 21.44 -7.57
N ALA A 144 -32.33 20.82 -8.12
CA ALA A 144 -32.59 19.40 -7.95
C ALA A 144 -31.46 18.54 -8.56
N THR A 145 -30.93 18.95 -9.71
CA THR A 145 -29.84 18.23 -10.37
C THR A 145 -28.48 18.46 -9.72
N ASP A 146 -28.24 19.63 -9.12
CA ASP A 146 -27.02 19.91 -8.36
C ASP A 146 -26.95 19.08 -7.07
N LEU A 147 -28.08 19.02 -6.35
CA LEU A 147 -28.20 18.18 -5.16
C LEU A 147 -28.03 16.70 -5.52
N LEU A 148 -28.61 16.28 -6.66
CA LEU A 148 -28.43 14.92 -7.17
C LEU A 148 -26.97 14.64 -7.52
N LEU A 149 -26.26 15.57 -8.16
CA LEU A 149 -24.82 15.43 -8.43
C LEU A 149 -24.03 15.29 -7.13
N ARG A 150 -24.28 16.14 -6.13
CA ARG A 150 -23.59 16.04 -4.84
C ARG A 150 -23.81 14.70 -4.17
N THR A 151 -25.06 14.23 -4.10
CA THR A 151 -25.39 12.93 -3.53
C THR A 151 -24.71 11.82 -4.32
N PHE A 152 -24.73 11.91 -5.65
CA PHE A 152 -24.04 10.95 -6.52
C PHE A 152 -22.54 10.87 -6.20
N LEU A 153 -21.85 12.02 -6.18
CA LEU A 153 -20.41 12.10 -5.91
C LEU A 153 -20.06 11.55 -4.52
N THR A 154 -20.95 11.72 -3.54
CA THR A 154 -20.73 11.23 -2.16
C THR A 154 -20.98 9.72 -2.05
N ASP A 155 -22.07 9.22 -2.63
CA ASP A 155 -22.51 7.83 -2.47
C ASP A 155 -21.76 6.84 -3.38
N HIS A 156 -20.97 7.34 -4.34
CA HIS A 156 -20.36 6.53 -5.39
C HIS A 156 -18.83 6.58 -5.42
N VAL A 157 -18.18 7.16 -4.39
CA VAL A 157 -16.70 7.23 -4.28
C VAL A 157 -16.06 5.85 -4.40
N ASP A 158 -16.61 4.85 -3.71
CA ASP A 158 -16.04 3.51 -3.63
C ASP A 158 -16.52 2.57 -4.75
N LYS A 159 -17.30 3.07 -5.73
CA LYS A 159 -17.82 2.21 -6.80
C LYS A 159 -16.80 2.01 -7.91
N PRO A 160 -16.79 0.83 -8.56
CA PRO A 160 -15.91 0.59 -9.70
C PRO A 160 -16.17 1.55 -10.87
N PRO A 161 -15.15 1.89 -11.69
CA PRO A 161 -15.28 2.84 -12.80
C PRO A 161 -16.43 2.50 -13.76
N ASP A 162 -16.60 1.23 -14.13
CA ASP A 162 -17.67 0.81 -15.06
C ASP A 162 -19.08 1.01 -14.48
N GLN A 163 -19.25 0.87 -13.17
CA GLN A 163 -20.52 1.15 -12.51
C GLN A 163 -20.79 2.65 -12.50
N ILE A 164 -19.78 3.48 -12.22
CA ILE A 164 -19.88 4.95 -12.27
C ILE A 164 -20.31 5.38 -13.68
N ARG A 165 -19.69 4.83 -14.73
CA ARG A 165 -20.04 5.11 -16.13
C ARG A 165 -21.48 4.78 -16.46
N LYS A 166 -21.97 3.61 -16.03
CA LYS A 166 -23.36 3.21 -16.24
C LYS A 166 -24.32 4.15 -15.51
N LEU A 167 -24.07 4.41 -14.23
CA LEU A 167 -24.94 5.23 -13.40
C LEU A 167 -24.95 6.70 -13.83
N ALA A 168 -23.82 7.23 -14.30
CA ALA A 168 -23.72 8.56 -14.89
C ALA A 168 -24.60 8.71 -16.14
N LYS A 169 -24.58 7.70 -17.03
CA LYS A 169 -25.44 7.66 -18.20
C LYS A 169 -26.92 7.57 -17.82
N ASP A 170 -27.27 6.69 -16.89
CA ASP A 170 -28.65 6.46 -16.47
C ASP A 170 -29.25 7.67 -15.73
N THR A 171 -28.43 8.39 -14.96
CA THR A 171 -28.88 9.47 -14.06
C THR A 171 -28.82 10.84 -14.71
N PHE A 172 -27.74 11.15 -15.43
CA PHE A 172 -27.49 12.49 -16.00
C PHE A 172 -27.55 12.52 -17.54
N GLY A 173 -27.63 11.35 -18.17
CA GLY A 173 -27.51 11.21 -19.63
C GLY A 173 -26.12 11.59 -20.14
N ILE A 174 -25.08 11.44 -19.30
CA ILE A 174 -23.70 11.80 -19.63
C ILE A 174 -22.92 10.51 -19.93
N GLU A 175 -22.33 10.43 -21.12
CA GLU A 175 -21.46 9.33 -21.50
C GLU A 175 -20.01 9.64 -21.13
N LEU A 176 -19.48 8.91 -20.16
CA LEU A 176 -18.08 9.01 -19.75
C LEU A 176 -17.18 8.14 -20.64
N SER A 177 -15.97 8.63 -20.90
CA SER A 177 -14.95 7.92 -21.66
C SER A 177 -14.68 6.52 -21.07
N LYS A 178 -14.31 5.57 -21.94
CA LYS A 178 -13.87 4.25 -21.49
C LYS A 178 -12.59 4.42 -20.65
N PRO A 179 -12.33 3.53 -19.68
CA PRO A 179 -11.01 3.47 -19.05
C PRO A 179 -9.97 3.41 -20.16
N ALA A 180 -8.92 4.22 -20.06
CA ALA A 180 -7.80 4.10 -21.00
C ALA A 180 -7.28 2.66 -20.87
N GLY A 181 -7.54 1.85 -21.90
CA GLY A 181 -7.00 0.49 -21.97
C GLY A 181 -5.49 0.55 -21.74
N SER A 182 -4.96 -0.40 -20.99
CA SER A 182 -3.54 -0.44 -20.63
C SER A 182 -2.68 -0.14 -21.84
N TRP A 183 -1.84 0.88 -21.74
CA TRP A 183 -0.73 1.07 -22.67
C TRP A 183 0.45 0.21 -22.22
N TRP A 184 0.22 -1.10 -22.08
CA TRP A 184 1.21 -2.16 -21.97
C TRP A 184 0.50 -3.51 -22.04
#